data_AF-A0A961WJ51-F1
#
_entry.id   AF-A0A961WJ51-F1
#
_cell.length_a   1.000
_cell.length_b   1.000
_cell.length_c   1.000
_cell.angle_alpha   90.00
_cell.angle_beta   90.00
_cell.angle_gamma   90.00
#
_symmetry.space_group_name_H-M   'P 1'
#
loop_
_entity.id
_entity.type
_entity.pdbx_description
1 polymer ?
#
loop_
_entity_poly.entity_id
_entity_poly.type
_entity_poly.pdbx_seq_one_letter_code
_entity_poly.pdbx_strand_id
1 'polypeptide(L)'
;MRPWPYHTTDDTPSDLNADTLFVPMFAPDEPDEENSYEDDDYSNSYLDDYYRAYANPDGLTYWDSYRGLHRLLTNIPGEGYNYGNYTRQQWRQDWAMKYNDDAKRSNFDQYYSRDLGNRGPNFGCTTDPITPLTSQATTIETAINAMDSGGYTNVQAGIAWGWRTLSPGEPFIQGRDYSVPENDKYIIVLTDGNNTYPSQSTENDSQYTSWGYEKHGRVFDGLSTTMSKVDAMNAHTKTTCDNIKAIIDADNEPAYKIFTIAYDVADGSSVKALLHDCASMRADGSKYYFDVSGDALAAAMQAIGNEISDLRISR
;
A
#
# COMPACT_ATOMS: atom_id res chain seq x y z
N MET A 1 -5.24 2.14 -2.05
CA MET A 1 -5.38 3.60 -2.17
C MET A 1 -6.78 3.93 -2.65
N ARG A 2 -7.22 5.17 -2.40
CA ARG A 2 -8.51 5.66 -2.90
C ARG A 2 -8.49 5.82 -4.43
N PRO A 3 -9.64 5.86 -5.11
CA PRO A 3 -9.69 6.27 -6.52
C PRO A 3 -9.13 7.69 -6.74
N TRP A 4 -8.71 8.01 -7.98
CA TRP A 4 -8.39 9.39 -8.35
C TRP A 4 -9.63 10.28 -8.21
N PRO A 5 -9.50 11.54 -7.73
CA PRO A 5 -8.26 12.21 -7.31
C PRO A 5 -7.86 11.97 -5.84
N TYR A 6 -8.72 11.28 -5.07
CA TYR A 6 -8.63 11.18 -3.61
C TYR A 6 -7.41 10.43 -3.05
N HIS A 7 -6.66 9.70 -3.89
CA HIS A 7 -5.38 9.12 -3.45
C HIS A 7 -4.25 10.13 -3.32
N THR A 8 -4.39 11.34 -3.89
CA THR A 8 -3.38 12.42 -3.77
C THR A 8 -3.76 13.46 -2.72
N THR A 9 -4.93 13.35 -2.12
CA THR A 9 -5.48 14.31 -1.16
C THR A 9 -5.81 13.61 0.16
N ASP A 10 -6.21 14.40 1.15
CA ASP A 10 -6.63 13.93 2.47
C ASP A 10 -8.07 14.34 2.80
N ASP A 11 -8.95 14.28 1.79
CA ASP A 11 -10.38 14.52 1.98
C ASP A 11 -10.97 13.59 3.05
N THR A 12 -11.94 14.10 3.81
CA THR A 12 -12.67 13.31 4.79
C THR A 12 -13.48 12.21 4.10
N PRO A 13 -13.41 10.95 4.55
CA PRO A 13 -14.28 9.89 4.06
C PRO A 13 -15.76 10.24 4.23
N SER A 14 -16.59 9.93 3.23
CA SER A 14 -18.02 10.20 3.20
C SER A 14 -18.80 9.00 2.65
N ASP A 15 -19.89 8.65 3.32
CA ASP A 15 -20.86 7.64 2.88
C ASP A 15 -21.65 8.07 1.62
N LEU A 16 -21.69 9.38 1.34
CA LEU A 16 -22.31 9.94 0.14
C LEU A 16 -21.40 9.83 -1.10
N ASN A 17 -20.10 9.55 -0.92
CA ASN A 17 -19.16 9.39 -2.02
C ASN A 17 -18.17 8.25 -1.75
N ALA A 18 -18.45 7.08 -2.35
CA ALA A 18 -17.65 5.88 -2.18
C ALA A 18 -16.17 6.06 -2.59
N ASP A 19 -15.85 6.98 -3.50
CA ASP A 19 -14.46 7.23 -3.94
C ASP A 19 -13.60 7.91 -2.85
N THR A 20 -14.24 8.47 -1.81
CA THR A 20 -13.54 9.02 -0.64
C THR A 20 -13.15 7.96 0.39
N LEU A 21 -13.73 6.75 0.28
CA LEU A 21 -13.49 5.64 1.19
C LEU A 21 -12.22 4.88 0.82
N PHE A 22 -11.58 4.28 1.83
CA PHE A 22 -10.44 3.39 1.59
C PHE A 22 -10.93 2.04 1.11
N VAL A 23 -10.35 1.57 0.00
CA VAL A 23 -10.51 0.19 -0.45
C VAL A 23 -9.54 -0.66 0.37
N PRO A 24 -10.03 -1.57 1.23
CA PRO A 24 -9.14 -2.48 1.94
C PRO A 24 -8.42 -3.37 0.91
N MET A 25 -7.18 -3.72 1.20
CA MET A 25 -6.49 -4.74 0.40
C MET A 25 -7.23 -6.05 0.59
N PHE A 26 -7.70 -6.62 -0.51
CA PHE A 26 -8.15 -8.00 -0.56
C PHE A 26 -7.05 -8.82 -1.20
N ALA A 27 -6.89 -10.05 -0.72
CA ALA A 27 -6.12 -11.08 -1.40
C ALA A 27 -7.13 -11.99 -2.13
N PRO A 28 -7.74 -11.57 -3.25
CA PRO A 28 -8.67 -12.42 -4.00
C PRO A 28 -7.93 -13.64 -4.53
N ASP A 29 -8.50 -14.82 -4.32
CA ASP A 29 -8.00 -16.07 -4.89
C ASP A 29 -7.79 -15.93 -6.42
N GLU A 30 -6.60 -16.31 -6.88
CA GLU A 30 -6.18 -16.30 -8.27
C GLU A 30 -6.21 -17.73 -8.84
N PRO A 31 -6.48 -17.90 -10.15
CA PRO A 31 -6.82 -19.22 -10.69
C PRO A 31 -5.69 -20.26 -10.61
N ASP A 32 -6.06 -21.54 -10.45
CA ASP A 32 -5.20 -22.68 -10.82
C ASP A 32 -5.67 -23.25 -12.17
N GLU A 33 -4.89 -23.22 -13.26
CA GLU A 33 -5.21 -24.10 -14.41
C GLU A 33 -4.00 -24.67 -15.19
N GLU A 34 -4.18 -25.97 -15.43
CA GLU A 34 -3.55 -26.98 -16.31
C GLU A 34 -2.29 -26.62 -17.13
N ASN A 35 -1.17 -27.26 -16.77
CA ASN A 35 -0.10 -27.67 -17.70
C ASN A 35 0.71 -26.57 -18.41
N SER A 36 1.11 -25.51 -17.73
CA SER A 36 2.26 -24.71 -18.21
C SER A 36 2.98 -23.99 -17.09
N TYR A 37 4.20 -23.58 -17.39
CA TYR A 37 5.16 -22.84 -16.57
C TYR A 37 4.64 -21.48 -15.98
N GLU A 38 3.33 -21.25 -15.95
CA GLU A 38 2.64 -20.02 -15.52
C GLU A 38 2.14 -20.09 -14.06
N ASP A 39 2.11 -21.28 -13.43
CA ASP A 39 1.71 -21.45 -12.02
C ASP A 39 2.63 -20.71 -11.03
N ASP A 40 3.88 -20.43 -11.41
CA ASP A 40 4.81 -19.64 -10.59
C ASP A 40 4.52 -18.13 -10.67
N ASP A 41 3.72 -17.68 -11.64
CA ASP A 41 3.46 -16.25 -11.88
C ASP A 41 2.27 -15.72 -11.06
N TYR A 42 1.30 -16.55 -10.67
CA TYR A 42 0.22 -16.15 -9.76
C TYR A 42 0.66 -16.26 -8.30
N SER A 43 0.66 -15.13 -7.59
CA SER A 43 1.18 -15.07 -6.21
C SER A 43 0.12 -15.39 -5.16
N ASN A 44 -1.16 -15.41 -5.52
CA ASN A 44 -2.27 -15.53 -4.59
C ASN A 44 -3.30 -16.60 -4.98
N SER A 45 -2.86 -17.82 -5.28
CA SER A 45 -3.71 -19.01 -5.40
C SER A 45 -3.82 -19.73 -4.04
N TYR A 46 -5.03 -20.06 -3.62
CA TYR A 46 -5.28 -20.81 -2.37
C TYR A 46 -6.59 -21.59 -2.31
N LEU A 47 -7.47 -21.48 -3.28
CA LEU A 47 -8.56 -22.42 -3.50
C LEU A 47 -8.14 -23.33 -4.66
N ASP A 48 -8.12 -24.65 -4.41
CA ASP A 48 -7.88 -25.63 -5.46
C ASP A 48 -9.00 -25.59 -6.52
N ASP A 49 -8.70 -24.99 -7.67
CA ASP A 49 -9.64 -24.88 -8.79
C ASP A 49 -9.76 -26.20 -9.58
N TYR A 50 -8.72 -27.03 -9.56
CA TYR A 50 -8.67 -28.31 -10.27
C TYR A 50 -9.52 -29.40 -9.60
N TYR A 51 -9.51 -29.51 -8.28
CA TYR A 51 -10.40 -30.41 -7.55
C TYR A 51 -11.87 -30.01 -7.71
N ARG A 52 -12.16 -28.73 -7.96
CA ARG A 52 -13.50 -28.26 -8.33
C ARG A 52 -13.89 -28.67 -9.75
N ALA A 53 -12.97 -28.56 -10.71
CA ALA A 53 -13.16 -28.96 -12.10
C ALA A 53 -13.53 -30.44 -12.26
N TYR A 54 -12.81 -31.34 -11.58
CA TYR A 54 -12.98 -32.79 -11.76
C TYR A 54 -14.11 -33.40 -10.93
N ALA A 55 -14.42 -32.84 -9.77
CA ALA A 55 -15.44 -33.42 -8.91
C ALA A 55 -16.89 -33.00 -9.29
N ASN A 56 -17.07 -31.87 -9.99
CA ASN A 56 -18.36 -31.15 -10.15
C ASN A 56 -19.36 -31.46 -9.03
N PRO A 57 -18.97 -31.33 -7.75
CA PRO A 57 -19.70 -31.96 -6.65
C PRO A 57 -21.01 -31.21 -6.34
N ASP A 58 -21.19 -30.02 -6.93
CA ASP A 58 -22.31 -29.11 -6.77
C ASP A 58 -23.10 -28.84 -8.08
N GLY A 59 -22.63 -29.28 -9.25
CA GLY A 59 -23.32 -29.11 -10.53
C GLY A 59 -23.30 -27.67 -11.08
N LEU A 60 -22.42 -26.79 -10.60
CA LEU A 60 -22.47 -25.35 -10.85
C LEU A 60 -21.56 -24.85 -11.97
N THR A 61 -20.61 -25.67 -12.43
CA THR A 61 -19.72 -25.35 -13.56
C THR A 61 -19.79 -26.41 -14.66
N TYR A 62 -19.51 -26.00 -15.89
CA TYR A 62 -19.34 -26.92 -17.02
C TYR A 62 -18.02 -26.60 -17.74
N TRP A 63 -17.42 -27.64 -18.30
CA TRP A 63 -16.23 -27.53 -19.15
C TRP A 63 -16.62 -27.05 -20.55
N ASP A 64 -16.18 -25.85 -20.97
CA ASP A 64 -16.33 -25.36 -22.35
C ASP A 64 -15.18 -25.90 -23.19
N SER A 65 -15.36 -27.09 -23.75
CA SER A 65 -14.34 -27.78 -24.57
C SER A 65 -13.91 -27.02 -25.83
N TYR A 66 -14.65 -25.98 -26.24
CA TYR A 66 -14.29 -25.15 -27.39
C TYR A 66 -13.30 -24.04 -27.01
N ARG A 67 -13.33 -23.59 -25.76
CA ARG A 67 -12.46 -22.53 -25.23
C ARG A 67 -11.36 -23.06 -24.30
N GLY A 68 -11.52 -24.28 -23.80
CA GLY A 68 -10.59 -24.89 -22.84
C GLY A 68 -10.65 -24.22 -21.47
N LEU A 69 -11.83 -23.81 -21.02
CA LEU A 69 -12.03 -23.07 -19.76
C LEU A 69 -13.30 -23.57 -19.05
N HIS A 70 -13.34 -23.51 -17.71
CA HIS A 70 -14.57 -23.72 -16.94
C HIS A 70 -15.52 -22.51 -16.95
N ARG A 71 -16.83 -22.75 -17.14
CA ARG A 71 -17.87 -21.72 -17.13
C ARG A 71 -18.95 -22.00 -16.09
N LEU A 72 -19.47 -20.95 -15.46
CA LEU A 72 -20.63 -21.04 -14.58
C LEU A 72 -21.87 -21.46 -15.39
N LEU A 73 -22.63 -22.46 -14.90
CA LEU A 73 -23.83 -22.97 -15.58
C LEU A 73 -24.94 -21.91 -15.67
N THR A 74 -25.03 -21.01 -14.70
CA THR A 74 -25.98 -19.89 -14.66
C THR A 74 -25.42 -18.72 -13.85
N ASN A 75 -25.94 -17.51 -14.07
CA ASN A 75 -25.71 -16.37 -13.17
C ASN A 75 -26.26 -16.73 -11.77
N ILE A 76 -25.48 -16.53 -10.69
CA ILE A 76 -25.83 -16.94 -9.33
C ILE A 76 -26.28 -15.71 -8.52
N PRO A 77 -27.59 -15.41 -8.40
CA PRO A 77 -28.09 -14.74 -7.20
C PRO A 77 -27.99 -15.75 -6.05
N GLY A 78 -27.33 -15.35 -4.96
CA GLY A 78 -26.95 -16.27 -3.89
C GLY A 78 -28.12 -17.01 -3.25
N GLU A 79 -28.32 -18.27 -3.62
CA GLU A 79 -28.96 -19.29 -2.78
C GLU A 79 -28.37 -20.67 -3.10
N GLY A 80 -27.54 -21.18 -2.20
CA GLY A 80 -27.11 -22.57 -2.19
C GLY A 80 -27.51 -23.21 -0.86
N TYR A 81 -28.43 -24.18 -0.91
CA TYR A 81 -28.89 -24.93 0.25
C TYR A 81 -27.75 -25.79 0.83
N ASN A 82 -27.35 -25.49 2.07
CA ASN A 82 -26.37 -26.22 2.87
C ASN A 82 -27.07 -27.30 3.72
N TYR A 83 -26.72 -28.56 3.57
CA TYR A 83 -26.90 -29.55 4.63
C TYR A 83 -25.60 -29.61 5.45
N GLY A 84 -25.55 -28.85 6.54
CA GLY A 84 -24.43 -28.80 7.49
C GLY A 84 -24.07 -27.37 7.86
N ASN A 85 -24.34 -26.99 9.11
CA ASN A 85 -24.15 -25.64 9.65
C ASN A 85 -22.70 -25.14 9.50
N TYR A 86 -22.51 -24.06 8.74
CA TYR A 86 -21.36 -23.13 8.72
C TYR A 86 -19.97 -23.59 8.21
N THR A 87 -19.76 -24.86 7.82
CA THR A 87 -18.40 -25.37 7.56
C THR A 87 -17.69 -24.72 6.37
N ARG A 88 -18.32 -24.46 5.22
CA ARG A 88 -17.57 -23.94 4.04
C ARG A 88 -17.02 -22.52 4.20
N GLN A 89 -17.73 -21.65 4.90
CA GLN A 89 -17.26 -20.30 5.19
C GLN A 89 -16.16 -20.34 6.26
N GLN A 90 -16.34 -21.18 7.29
CA GLN A 90 -15.34 -21.41 8.32
C GLN A 90 -14.02 -21.90 7.72
N TRP A 91 -14.04 -22.87 6.79
CA TRP A 91 -12.82 -23.39 6.18
C TRP A 91 -12.04 -22.35 5.36
N ARG A 92 -12.74 -21.45 4.64
CA ARG A 92 -12.11 -20.34 3.91
C ARG A 92 -11.58 -19.26 4.85
N GLN A 93 -12.30 -19.01 5.94
CA GLN A 93 -11.90 -18.07 6.99
C GLN A 93 -10.70 -18.60 7.79
N ASP A 94 -10.64 -19.91 8.05
CA ASP A 94 -9.59 -20.58 8.80
C ASP A 94 -8.21 -20.46 8.13
N TRP A 95 -8.15 -20.09 6.85
CA TRP A 95 -6.92 -19.89 6.10
C TRP A 95 -6.44 -18.44 6.09
N ALA A 96 -7.29 -17.47 6.47
CA ALA A 96 -6.91 -16.07 6.56
C ALA A 96 -6.58 -15.69 8.02
N MET A 97 -5.42 -15.07 8.25
CA MET A 97 -4.97 -14.64 9.59
C MET A 97 -5.98 -13.73 10.28
N LYS A 98 -6.80 -12.99 9.52
CA LYS A 98 -7.90 -12.18 10.05
C LYS A 98 -8.90 -12.96 10.91
N TYR A 99 -9.16 -14.23 10.58
CA TYR A 99 -10.19 -15.04 11.26
C TYR A 99 -9.59 -16.20 12.06
N ASN A 100 -8.33 -16.56 11.82
CA ASN A 100 -7.64 -17.62 12.52
C ASN A 100 -6.15 -17.27 12.70
N ASP A 101 -5.72 -16.94 13.92
CA ASP A 101 -4.32 -16.64 14.24
C ASP A 101 -3.38 -17.84 14.01
N ASP A 102 -3.91 -19.07 14.01
CA ASP A 102 -3.15 -20.28 13.70
C ASP A 102 -2.97 -20.48 12.19
N ALA A 103 -3.67 -19.72 11.33
CA ALA A 103 -3.49 -19.74 9.89
C ALA A 103 -2.05 -19.43 9.45
N LYS A 104 -1.30 -18.68 10.27
CA LYS A 104 0.16 -18.46 10.06
C LYS A 104 1.00 -19.75 10.14
N ARG A 105 0.41 -20.86 10.61
CA ARG A 105 1.03 -22.17 10.84
C ARG A 105 0.32 -23.31 10.10
N SER A 106 -0.73 -23.02 9.34
CA SER A 106 -1.54 -24.05 8.67
C SER A 106 -0.79 -24.66 7.48
N ASN A 107 -0.97 -25.97 7.25
CA ASN A 107 -0.38 -26.68 6.11
C ASN A 107 -1.46 -27.03 5.09
N PHE A 108 -1.23 -26.74 3.81
CA PHE A 108 -2.01 -27.30 2.71
C PHE A 108 -1.09 -28.24 1.90
N ASP A 109 -1.12 -29.53 2.24
CA ASP A 109 -0.27 -30.55 1.64
C ASP A 109 1.26 -30.35 1.87
N GLN A 110 2.11 -30.91 1.01
CA GLN A 110 3.59 -30.83 1.08
C GLN A 110 4.16 -29.40 0.86
N TYR A 111 3.29 -28.42 0.58
CA TYR A 111 3.63 -27.01 0.52
C TYR A 111 2.98 -26.28 1.70
N TYR A 112 3.82 -25.82 2.61
CA TYR A 112 3.37 -25.06 3.78
C TYR A 112 2.58 -23.82 3.33
N SER A 113 1.56 -23.39 4.10
CA SER A 113 1.08 -21.99 4.00
C SER A 113 2.14 -20.99 4.52
N ARG A 114 3.35 -21.47 4.85
CA ARG A 114 4.57 -20.67 4.92
C ARG A 114 4.84 -20.22 3.50
N ASP A 115 4.79 -18.94 3.26
CA ASP A 115 5.98 -18.23 3.65
C ASP A 115 5.61 -16.85 4.15
N LEU A 116 5.05 -16.75 5.36
CA LEU A 116 4.92 -15.46 6.04
C LEU A 116 4.34 -14.40 5.08
N GLY A 117 3.21 -14.68 4.41
CA GLY A 117 2.65 -13.78 3.39
C GLY A 117 3.32 -13.75 2.00
N ASN A 118 4.04 -14.81 1.59
CA ASN A 118 4.57 -14.95 0.23
C ASN A 118 3.69 -15.77 -0.73
N ARG A 119 2.64 -16.47 -0.26
CA ARG A 119 1.59 -17.08 -1.10
C ARG A 119 0.22 -17.14 -0.39
N GLY A 120 -0.85 -17.35 -1.16
CA GLY A 120 -2.21 -17.63 -0.66
C GLY A 120 -2.89 -16.44 0.02
N PRO A 121 -4.00 -16.63 0.78
CA PRO A 121 -4.92 -15.55 1.18
C PRO A 121 -4.29 -14.53 2.16
N ASN A 122 -3.09 -14.83 2.64
CA ASN A 122 -2.27 -13.98 3.50
C ASN A 122 -1.13 -13.31 2.74
N PHE A 123 -1.07 -13.42 1.41
CA PHE A 123 -0.06 -12.80 0.56
C PHE A 123 -0.04 -11.29 0.82
N GLY A 124 1.13 -10.75 1.21
CA GLY A 124 1.29 -9.36 1.60
C GLY A 124 0.69 -8.97 2.96
N CYS A 125 0.11 -9.90 3.73
CA CYS A 125 -0.36 -9.67 5.10
C CYS A 125 0.78 -9.78 6.13
N THR A 126 1.94 -9.19 5.82
CA THR A 126 3.15 -9.17 6.65
C THR A 126 3.41 -7.84 7.32
N THR A 127 2.69 -6.81 6.91
CA THR A 127 2.96 -5.44 7.32
C THR A 127 2.46 -5.18 8.74
N ASP A 128 3.33 -4.66 9.58
CA ASP A 128 2.94 -4.18 10.91
C ASP A 128 1.98 -2.97 10.80
N PRO A 129 1.02 -2.84 11.73
CA PRO A 129 0.15 -1.68 11.77
C PRO A 129 0.94 -0.38 11.90
N ILE A 130 0.50 0.65 11.18
CA ILE A 130 1.06 2.01 11.33
C ILE A 130 0.86 2.46 12.78
N THR A 131 1.95 2.89 13.42
CA THR A 131 1.91 3.46 14.77
C THR A 131 1.22 4.83 14.71
N PRO A 132 0.08 5.02 15.39
CA PRO A 132 -0.58 6.33 15.47
C PRO A 132 0.31 7.36 16.17
N LEU A 133 0.02 8.65 15.99
CA LEU A 133 0.77 9.72 16.63
C LEU A 133 0.75 9.56 18.16
N THR A 134 1.93 9.56 18.78
CA THR A 134 2.12 9.28 20.21
C THR A 134 3.26 10.11 20.78
N SER A 135 3.19 10.44 22.07
CA SER A 135 4.28 11.06 22.83
C SER A 135 5.18 10.05 23.56
N GLN A 136 4.92 8.75 23.40
CA GLN A 136 5.67 7.69 24.07
C GLN A 136 6.83 7.21 23.20
N ALA A 137 8.06 7.65 23.52
CA ALA A 137 9.27 7.30 22.80
C ALA A 137 9.46 5.78 22.68
N THR A 138 9.19 5.02 23.74
CA THR A 138 9.33 3.55 23.74
C THR A 138 8.41 2.86 22.74
N THR A 139 7.21 3.39 22.50
CA THR A 139 6.29 2.87 21.47
C THR A 139 6.89 3.07 20.07
N ILE A 140 7.47 4.25 19.83
CA ILE A 140 8.11 4.60 18.55
C ILE A 140 9.35 3.73 18.32
N GLU A 141 10.23 3.62 19.32
CA GLU A 141 11.45 2.79 19.26
C GLU A 141 11.11 1.31 19.02
N THR A 142 10.06 0.80 19.67
CA THR A 142 9.61 -0.58 19.46
C THR A 142 9.15 -0.80 18.03
N ALA A 143 8.36 0.12 17.47
CA ALA A 143 7.90 0.03 16.08
C ALA A 143 9.07 0.12 15.08
N ILE A 144 10.02 1.02 15.30
CA ILE A 144 11.23 1.15 14.47
C ILE A 144 12.05 -0.16 14.48
N ASN A 145 12.26 -0.74 15.66
CA ASN A 145 13.03 -1.98 15.80
C ASN A 145 12.30 -3.21 15.24
N ALA A 146 10.98 -3.14 15.07
CA ALA A 146 10.17 -4.20 14.47
C ALA A 146 10.11 -4.13 12.93
N MET A 147 10.56 -3.02 12.32
CA MET A 147 10.53 -2.87 10.87
C MET A 147 11.34 -3.99 10.19
N ASP A 148 10.67 -4.71 9.30
CA ASP A 148 11.25 -5.73 8.45
C ASP A 148 11.08 -5.33 6.98
N SER A 149 12.07 -5.62 6.15
CA SER A 149 12.02 -5.26 4.74
C SER A 149 11.29 -6.34 3.94
N GLY A 150 10.40 -5.92 3.05
CA GLY A 150 9.63 -6.85 2.23
C GLY A 150 8.81 -6.15 1.15
N GLY A 151 8.51 -6.89 0.09
CA GLY A 151 7.64 -6.42 -1.00
C GLY A 151 8.28 -5.38 -1.92
N TYR A 152 7.48 -4.39 -2.31
CA TYR A 152 7.79 -3.39 -3.34
C TYR A 152 7.85 -1.99 -2.75
N THR A 153 8.48 -1.07 -3.48
CA THR A 153 8.67 0.31 -3.05
C THR A 153 7.53 1.17 -3.59
N ASN A 154 6.67 1.66 -2.69
CA ASN A 154 5.60 2.61 -3.00
C ASN A 154 5.72 3.85 -2.12
N VAL A 155 6.53 4.81 -2.57
CA VAL A 155 6.84 6.04 -1.84
C VAL A 155 5.58 6.86 -1.57
N GLN A 156 4.68 6.96 -2.55
CA GLN A 156 3.42 7.68 -2.37
C GLN A 156 2.58 7.09 -1.24
N ALA A 157 2.47 5.75 -1.14
CA ALA A 157 1.70 5.13 -0.07
C ALA A 157 2.23 5.54 1.32
N GLY A 158 3.55 5.52 1.49
CA GLY A 158 4.20 5.98 2.72
C GLY A 158 3.89 7.44 3.04
N ILE A 159 4.02 8.34 2.07
CA ILE A 159 3.71 9.78 2.24
C ILE A 159 2.23 9.98 2.57
N ALA A 160 1.34 9.33 1.82
CA ALA A 160 -0.10 9.47 1.96
C ALA A 160 -0.58 8.99 3.33
N TRP A 161 -0.06 7.87 3.83
CA TRP A 161 -0.42 7.38 5.17
C TRP A 161 0.27 8.16 6.30
N GLY A 162 1.52 8.60 6.12
CA GLY A 162 2.19 9.48 7.07
C GLY A 162 1.52 10.85 7.19
N TRP A 163 0.98 11.39 6.09
CA TRP A 163 0.15 12.60 6.14
C TRP A 163 -1.13 12.37 6.96
N ARG A 164 -1.80 11.23 6.75
CA ARG A 164 -3.04 10.87 7.48
C ARG A 164 -2.86 10.73 8.98
N THR A 165 -1.72 10.24 9.47
CA THR A 165 -1.46 10.17 10.92
C THR A 165 -1.31 11.56 11.55
N LEU A 166 -0.98 12.58 10.76
CA LEU A 166 -0.85 13.97 11.20
C LEU A 166 -2.15 14.75 11.09
N SER A 167 -3.09 14.32 10.25
CA SER A 167 -4.40 14.95 10.07
C SER A 167 -5.40 14.55 11.15
N PRO A 168 -6.49 15.31 11.36
CA PRO A 168 -7.46 15.05 12.44
C PRO A 168 -8.53 13.99 12.08
N GLY A 169 -8.53 13.48 10.85
CA GLY A 169 -9.57 12.59 10.33
C GLY A 169 -9.32 11.11 10.61
N GLU A 170 -10.39 10.31 10.52
CA GLU A 170 -10.26 8.85 10.53
C GLU A 170 -9.37 8.35 9.38
N PRO A 171 -8.57 7.27 9.58
CA PRO A 171 -8.60 6.38 10.74
C PRO A 171 -7.70 6.81 11.92
N PHE A 172 -6.92 7.88 11.79
CA PHE A 172 -5.97 8.33 12.82
C PHE A 172 -6.37 9.69 13.40
N ILE A 173 -7.18 9.68 14.45
CA ILE A 173 -7.75 10.91 15.05
C ILE A 173 -6.82 11.64 16.03
N GLN A 174 -5.55 11.22 16.14
CA GLN A 174 -4.60 11.79 17.10
C GLN A 174 -4.00 13.12 16.62
N GLY A 175 -3.99 13.36 15.30
CA GLY A 175 -3.51 14.61 14.72
C GLY A 175 -4.43 15.78 15.08
N ARG A 176 -3.86 16.91 15.48
CA ARG A 176 -4.62 18.17 15.61
C ARG A 176 -4.89 18.75 14.22
N ASP A 177 -6.01 19.45 14.04
CA ASP A 177 -6.29 20.17 12.79
C ASP A 177 -5.16 21.17 12.43
N TYR A 178 -4.84 21.29 11.15
CA TYR A 178 -3.73 22.13 10.68
C TYR A 178 -3.98 23.62 10.88
N SER A 179 -5.24 24.06 11.07
CA SER A 179 -5.58 25.45 11.38
C SER A 179 -5.36 25.80 12.85
N VAL A 180 -4.95 24.84 13.69
CA VAL A 180 -4.72 25.11 15.10
C VAL A 180 -3.36 25.78 15.27
N PRO A 181 -3.27 26.94 15.95
CA PRO A 181 -1.99 27.59 16.21
C PRO A 181 -1.00 26.68 16.97
N GLU A 182 0.30 26.95 16.77
CA GLU A 182 1.40 26.19 17.39
C GLU A 182 1.29 24.67 17.12
N ASN A 183 1.03 24.31 15.86
CA ASN A 183 0.87 22.93 15.41
C ASN A 183 1.75 22.64 14.20
N ASP A 184 3.06 22.73 14.37
CA ASP A 184 4.01 22.40 13.30
C ASP A 184 3.92 20.92 12.93
N LYS A 185 3.75 20.63 11.64
CA LYS A 185 3.65 19.27 11.10
C LYS A 185 4.84 18.96 10.21
N TYR A 186 5.50 17.85 10.49
CA TYR A 186 6.71 17.42 9.80
C TYR A 186 6.52 16.02 9.23
N ILE A 187 6.82 15.85 7.95
CA ILE A 187 6.85 14.55 7.27
C ILE A 187 8.29 14.30 6.86
N ILE A 188 8.87 13.19 7.30
CA ILE A 188 10.22 12.77 6.90
C ILE A 188 10.06 11.53 6.01
N VAL A 189 10.44 11.66 4.74
CA VAL A 189 10.41 10.59 3.75
C VAL A 189 11.82 10.05 3.59
N LEU A 190 12.01 8.74 3.81
CA LEU A 190 13.27 8.06 3.56
C LEU A 190 13.01 6.90 2.60
N THR A 191 13.83 6.78 1.55
CA THR A 191 13.82 5.62 0.66
C THR A 191 15.22 5.35 0.11
N ASP A 192 15.50 4.08 -0.14
CA ASP A 192 16.74 3.58 -0.72
C ASP A 192 16.63 3.23 -2.21
N GLY A 193 15.42 3.32 -2.76
CA GLY A 193 15.15 2.86 -4.11
C GLY A 193 14.09 3.66 -4.84
N ASN A 194 14.03 3.40 -6.15
CA ASN A 194 12.93 3.85 -6.99
C ASN A 194 11.61 3.19 -6.59
N ASN A 195 10.51 3.85 -6.92
CA ASN A 195 9.22 3.16 -6.94
C ASN A 195 9.31 1.91 -7.82
N THR A 196 8.75 0.80 -7.35
CA THR A 196 8.70 -0.47 -8.08
C THR A 196 7.26 -0.92 -8.24
N TYR A 197 6.96 -1.56 -9.37
CA TYR A 197 5.63 -2.05 -9.70
C TYR A 197 5.68 -3.57 -9.96
N PRO A 198 4.80 -4.36 -9.33
CA PRO A 198 4.87 -5.83 -9.37
C PRO A 198 4.19 -6.41 -10.62
N SER A 199 4.70 -6.06 -11.81
CA SER A 199 4.16 -6.60 -13.06
C SER A 199 4.39 -8.11 -13.18
N GLN A 200 3.42 -8.81 -13.76
CA GLN A 200 3.42 -10.27 -13.93
C GLN A 200 2.87 -10.62 -15.31
N SER A 201 3.27 -11.78 -15.85
CA SER A 201 2.79 -12.28 -17.14
C SER A 201 1.48 -13.07 -16.98
N THR A 202 0.51 -12.48 -16.27
CA THR A 202 -0.77 -13.12 -15.93
C THR A 202 -1.94 -12.37 -16.56
N GLU A 203 -3.15 -12.93 -16.52
CA GLU A 203 -4.37 -12.25 -17.01
C GLU A 203 -4.69 -10.95 -16.22
N ASN A 204 -4.03 -10.74 -15.08
CA ASN A 204 -4.14 -9.55 -14.24
C ASN A 204 -3.04 -8.50 -14.50
N ASP A 205 -2.01 -8.84 -15.29
CA ASP A 205 -0.80 -8.06 -15.62
C ASP A 205 0.08 -7.67 -14.40
N SER A 206 -0.36 -7.94 -13.16
CA SER A 206 0.38 -7.63 -11.93
C SER A 206 -0.18 -8.38 -10.72
N GLN A 207 0.57 -8.34 -9.61
CA GLN A 207 0.01 -8.61 -8.29
C GLN A 207 -1.04 -7.55 -7.91
N TYR A 208 -1.93 -7.86 -6.97
CA TYR A 208 -2.86 -6.87 -6.44
C TYR A 208 -2.12 -5.82 -5.60
N THR A 209 -2.19 -4.54 -6.00
CA THR A 209 -1.47 -3.45 -5.33
C THR A 209 -2.41 -2.44 -4.66
N SER A 210 -1.84 -1.37 -4.11
CA SER A 210 -2.63 -0.20 -3.66
C SER A 210 -3.48 0.42 -4.79
N TRP A 211 -3.13 0.15 -6.04
CA TRP A 211 -3.85 0.60 -7.24
C TRP A 211 -4.79 -0.48 -7.79
N GLY A 212 -4.87 -1.65 -7.17
CA GLY A 212 -5.49 -2.84 -7.76
C GLY A 212 -4.56 -3.50 -8.78
N TYR A 213 -5.15 -4.29 -9.68
CA TYR A 213 -4.45 -4.94 -10.79
C TYR A 213 -4.15 -3.98 -11.93
N GLU A 214 -2.97 -4.14 -12.56
CA GLU A 214 -2.50 -3.32 -13.67
C GLU A 214 -3.50 -3.26 -14.82
N LYS A 215 -4.13 -4.38 -15.16
CA LYS A 215 -5.12 -4.47 -16.24
C LYS A 215 -6.25 -3.43 -16.18
N HIS A 216 -6.59 -2.95 -14.98
CA HIS A 216 -7.62 -1.94 -14.79
C HIS A 216 -7.11 -0.50 -14.99
N GLY A 217 -5.80 -0.30 -15.14
CA GLY A 217 -5.20 0.97 -15.49
C GLY A 217 -5.25 2.06 -14.42
N ARG A 218 -5.67 1.75 -13.18
CA ARG A 218 -5.89 2.75 -12.11
C ARG A 218 -4.65 3.56 -11.73
N VAL A 219 -3.44 3.01 -11.92
CA VAL A 219 -2.18 3.74 -11.72
C VAL A 219 -2.00 4.90 -12.71
N PHE A 220 -2.78 4.92 -13.80
CA PHE A 220 -2.77 5.97 -14.81
C PHE A 220 -3.98 6.93 -14.69
N ASP A 221 -4.83 6.78 -13.67
CA ASP A 221 -6.03 7.64 -13.53
C ASP A 221 -5.63 9.11 -13.39
N GLY A 222 -6.13 9.98 -14.28
CA GLY A 222 -5.75 11.40 -14.32
C GLY A 222 -4.39 11.67 -14.99
N LEU A 223 -3.75 10.65 -15.56
CA LEU A 223 -2.47 10.73 -16.28
C LEU A 223 -2.60 10.19 -17.71
N SER A 224 -1.51 10.28 -18.49
CA SER A 224 -1.43 9.64 -19.80
C SER A 224 -1.18 8.14 -19.64
N THR A 225 -1.95 7.31 -20.34
CA THR A 225 -1.76 5.85 -20.39
C THR A 225 -0.50 5.43 -21.15
N THR A 226 0.21 6.37 -21.79
CA THR A 226 1.50 6.12 -22.44
C THR A 226 2.70 6.20 -21.49
N MET A 227 2.48 6.61 -20.24
CA MET A 227 3.55 6.67 -19.23
C MET A 227 3.99 5.27 -18.84
N SER A 228 5.23 5.13 -18.39
CA SER A 228 5.61 3.92 -17.66
C SER A 228 4.88 3.88 -16.31
N LYS A 229 4.73 2.69 -15.72
CA LYS A 229 4.04 2.50 -14.43
C LYS A 229 4.78 3.25 -13.32
N VAL A 230 6.11 3.18 -13.33
CA VAL A 230 6.97 3.89 -12.39
C VAL A 230 6.87 5.41 -12.58
N ASP A 231 6.79 5.92 -13.82
CA ASP A 231 6.59 7.35 -14.05
C ASP A 231 5.22 7.82 -13.58
N ALA A 232 4.18 7.00 -13.75
CA ALA A 232 2.84 7.30 -13.25
C ALA A 232 2.80 7.32 -11.71
N MET A 233 3.44 6.35 -11.04
CA MET A 233 3.65 6.36 -9.59
C MET A 233 4.43 7.60 -9.13
N ASN A 234 5.47 7.99 -9.86
CA ASN A 234 6.27 9.18 -9.56
C ASN A 234 5.43 10.46 -9.71
N ALA A 235 4.59 10.56 -10.75
CA ALA A 235 3.68 11.68 -10.94
C ALA A 235 2.67 11.79 -9.79
N HIS A 236 2.03 10.68 -9.40
CA HIS A 236 1.11 10.67 -8.26
C HIS A 236 1.80 10.98 -6.93
N THR A 237 3.02 10.49 -6.71
CA THR A 237 3.85 10.87 -5.56
C THR A 237 4.07 12.39 -5.53
N LYS A 238 4.48 12.97 -6.66
CA LYS A 238 4.72 14.40 -6.79
C LYS A 238 3.45 15.22 -6.52
N THR A 239 2.32 14.85 -7.12
CA THR A 239 1.04 15.51 -6.88
C THR A 239 0.64 15.45 -5.41
N THR A 240 0.86 14.31 -4.74
CA THR A 240 0.61 14.17 -3.30
C THR A 240 1.47 15.13 -2.48
N CYS A 241 2.78 15.22 -2.77
CA CYS A 241 3.69 16.17 -2.11
C CYS A 241 3.28 17.62 -2.37
N ASP A 242 2.90 17.96 -3.60
CA ASP A 242 2.47 19.31 -3.97
C ASP A 242 1.18 19.70 -3.26
N ASN A 243 0.21 18.79 -3.15
CA ASN A 243 -1.02 19.00 -2.38
C ASN A 243 -0.73 19.23 -0.90
N ILE A 244 0.17 18.46 -0.29
CA ILE A 244 0.57 18.64 1.12
C ILE A 244 1.20 20.02 1.33
N LYS A 245 2.17 20.40 0.47
CA LYS A 245 2.87 21.70 0.57
C LYS A 245 1.96 22.90 0.32
N ALA A 246 0.85 22.71 -0.38
CA ALA A 246 -0.11 23.78 -0.68
C ALA A 246 -1.08 24.07 0.48
N ILE A 247 -1.10 23.24 1.53
CA ILE A 247 -1.96 23.47 2.70
C ILE A 247 -1.35 24.58 3.54
N ILE A 248 -2.18 25.58 3.84
CA ILE A 248 -1.81 26.76 4.59
C ILE A 248 -2.47 26.72 5.97
N ASP A 249 -1.71 27.04 7.01
CA ASP A 249 -2.18 27.12 8.40
C ASP A 249 -2.93 28.45 8.68
N ALA A 250 -3.32 28.66 9.94
CA ALA A 250 -4.05 29.87 10.34
C ALA A 250 -3.19 31.15 10.26
N ASP A 251 -1.87 31.03 10.18
CA ASP A 251 -0.92 32.14 10.11
C ASP A 251 -0.51 32.47 8.66
N ASN A 252 -1.17 31.85 7.67
CA ASN A 252 -0.88 31.97 6.25
C ASN A 252 0.49 31.40 5.85
N GLU A 253 0.98 30.39 6.58
CA GLU A 253 2.24 29.68 6.29
C GLU A 253 1.97 28.22 5.86
N PRO A 254 2.91 27.55 5.16
CA PRO A 254 2.77 26.13 4.85
C PRO A 254 2.60 25.29 6.13
N ALA A 255 1.46 24.62 6.25
CA ALA A 255 1.10 23.86 7.45
C ALA A 255 1.97 22.61 7.66
N TYR A 256 2.52 22.06 6.57
CA TYR A 256 3.35 20.86 6.57
C TYR A 256 4.72 21.16 5.96
N LYS A 257 5.77 20.65 6.60
CA LYS A 257 7.14 20.65 6.07
C LYS A 257 7.56 19.23 5.74
N ILE A 258 7.92 19.00 4.49
CA ILE A 258 8.38 17.71 3.98
C ILE A 258 9.91 17.70 3.91
N PHE A 259 10.51 16.82 4.68
CA PHE A 259 11.92 16.44 4.63
C PHE A 259 12.04 15.15 3.83
N THR A 260 13.06 15.04 2.99
CA THR A 260 13.27 13.84 2.17
C THR A 260 14.72 13.39 2.21
N ILE A 261 14.95 12.09 2.31
CA ILE A 261 16.25 11.45 2.39
C ILE A 261 16.33 10.38 1.29
N ALA A 262 17.19 10.61 0.30
CA ALA A 262 17.64 9.58 -0.63
C ALA A 262 18.82 8.85 0.02
N TYR A 263 18.63 7.59 0.42
CA TYR A 263 19.64 6.81 1.14
C TYR A 263 20.26 5.75 0.22
N ASP A 264 21.57 5.77 0.00
CA ASP A 264 22.25 4.81 -0.90
C ASP A 264 21.67 4.73 -2.33
N VAL A 265 20.99 5.80 -2.78
CA VAL A 265 20.42 5.88 -4.12
C VAL A 265 21.49 6.31 -5.13
N ALA A 266 21.57 5.62 -6.27
CA ALA A 266 22.50 5.99 -7.36
C ALA A 266 22.14 7.32 -8.05
N ASP A 267 23.14 8.03 -8.55
CA ASP A 267 22.94 9.25 -9.35
C ASP A 267 22.18 8.96 -10.65
N GLY A 268 21.32 9.90 -11.05
CA GLY A 268 20.44 9.74 -12.22
C GLY A 268 19.19 8.91 -11.98
N SER A 269 19.03 8.33 -10.78
CA SER A 269 17.82 7.62 -10.38
C SER A 269 16.59 8.54 -10.35
N SER A 270 15.45 8.05 -10.85
CA SER A 270 14.20 8.83 -10.93
C SER A 270 13.72 9.33 -9.56
N VAL A 271 13.99 8.55 -8.50
CA VAL A 271 13.56 8.89 -7.14
C VAL A 271 14.35 10.06 -6.54
N LYS A 272 15.61 10.30 -6.94
CA LYS A 272 16.36 11.47 -6.43
C LYS A 272 15.68 12.77 -6.85
N ALA A 273 15.33 12.88 -8.14
CA ALA A 273 14.61 14.04 -8.66
C ALA A 273 13.24 14.17 -8.00
N LEU A 274 12.51 13.05 -7.85
CA LEU A 274 11.21 13.03 -7.18
C LEU A 274 11.28 13.52 -5.73
N LEU A 275 12.22 13.01 -4.93
CA LEU A 275 12.40 13.41 -3.53
C LEU A 275 12.82 14.86 -3.41
N HIS A 276 13.76 15.31 -4.25
CA HIS A 276 14.17 16.71 -4.28
C HIS A 276 12.99 17.66 -4.55
N ASP A 277 12.09 17.30 -5.48
CA ASP A 277 10.90 18.09 -5.80
C ASP A 277 9.83 18.01 -4.69
N CYS A 278 9.68 16.85 -4.06
CA CYS A 278 8.80 16.63 -2.92
C CYS A 278 9.22 17.44 -1.69
N ALA A 279 10.52 17.63 -1.46
CA ALA A 279 11.03 18.39 -0.32
C ALA A 279 10.50 19.82 -0.27
N SER A 280 10.18 20.27 0.94
CA SER A 280 9.81 21.66 1.22
C SER A 280 11.02 22.58 1.11
N MET A 281 10.75 23.88 0.90
CA MET A 281 11.79 24.90 0.80
C MET A 281 12.13 25.44 2.20
N ARG A 282 13.41 25.66 2.45
CA ARG A 282 13.92 26.45 3.58
C ARG A 282 13.77 27.95 3.28
N ALA A 283 13.89 28.77 4.32
CA ALA A 283 13.88 30.22 4.19
C ALA A 283 15.05 30.76 3.32
N ASP A 284 16.18 30.05 3.27
CA ASP A 284 17.34 30.42 2.46
C ASP A 284 17.22 30.02 0.97
N GLY A 285 16.10 29.41 0.57
CA GLY A 285 15.86 28.94 -0.79
C GLY A 285 16.44 27.56 -1.11
N SER A 286 17.08 26.88 -0.15
CA SER A 286 17.48 25.46 -0.29
C SER A 286 16.33 24.51 0.04
N LYS A 287 16.43 23.25 -0.37
CA LYS A 287 15.41 22.21 -0.12
C LYS A 287 15.73 21.37 1.10
N TYR A 288 14.73 20.96 1.89
CA TYR A 288 14.82 19.94 2.94
C TYR A 288 15.09 18.52 2.37
N TYR A 289 16.02 18.43 1.43
CA TYR A 289 16.46 17.24 0.72
C TYR A 289 17.86 16.86 1.20
N PHE A 290 18.04 15.59 1.49
CA PHE A 290 19.30 14.99 1.92
C PHE A 290 19.60 13.81 0.98
N ASP A 291 20.80 13.83 0.41
CA ASP A 291 21.33 12.74 -0.43
C ASP A 291 22.52 12.15 0.32
N VAL A 292 22.34 10.95 0.87
CA VAL A 292 23.27 10.36 1.82
C VAL A 292 23.51 8.89 1.52
N SER A 293 24.66 8.39 1.94
CA SER A 293 25.04 6.98 1.77
C SER A 293 25.79 6.45 2.99
N GLY A 294 25.73 5.13 3.18
CA GLY A 294 26.38 4.43 4.29
C GLY A 294 26.16 5.09 5.65
N ASP A 295 27.24 5.33 6.38
CA ASP A 295 27.18 5.82 7.77
C ASP A 295 26.67 7.27 7.91
N ALA A 296 26.43 7.99 6.80
CA ALA A 296 25.97 9.38 6.84
C ALA A 296 24.48 9.55 7.23
N LEU A 297 23.70 8.48 7.25
CA LEU A 297 22.27 8.54 7.59
C LEU A 297 22.02 9.10 9.00
N ALA A 298 22.81 8.68 9.98
CA ALA A 298 22.68 9.15 11.36
C ALA A 298 22.90 10.67 11.47
N ALA A 299 23.88 11.20 10.72
CA ALA A 299 24.15 12.63 10.67
C ALA A 299 23.01 13.40 10.00
N ALA A 300 22.41 12.87 8.93
CA ALA A 300 21.23 13.46 8.31
C ALA A 300 20.03 13.51 9.27
N MET A 301 19.73 12.41 9.95
CA MET A 301 18.63 12.38 10.94
C MET A 301 18.87 13.36 12.10
N GLN A 302 20.12 13.48 12.57
CA GLN A 302 20.48 14.45 13.59
C GLN A 302 20.30 15.90 13.09
N ALA A 303 20.69 16.20 11.86
CA ALA A 303 20.50 17.51 11.25
C ALA A 303 19.01 17.87 11.15
N ILE A 304 18.15 16.91 10.78
CA ILE A 304 16.69 17.10 10.75
C ILE A 304 16.14 17.38 12.15
N GLY A 305 16.59 16.64 13.17
CA GLY A 305 16.16 16.86 14.55
C GLY A 305 16.53 18.24 15.09
N ASN A 306 17.73 18.73 14.77
CA ASN A 306 18.16 20.09 15.12
C ASN A 306 17.32 21.14 14.40
N GLU A 307 17.09 20.97 13.10
CA GLU A 307 16.28 21.90 12.30
C GLU A 307 14.84 22.01 12.83
N ILE A 308 14.20 20.88 13.14
CA ILE A 308 12.84 20.86 13.73
C ILE A 308 12.84 21.59 15.08
N SER A 309 13.90 21.44 15.87
CA SER A 309 14.05 22.11 17.17
C SER A 309 14.20 23.63 17.01
N ASP A 310 15.03 24.08 16.07
CA ASP A 310 15.26 25.50 15.79
C ASP A 310 14.00 26.18 15.22
N LEU A 311 13.27 25.50 14.35
CA LEU A 311 11.99 25.96 13.82
C LEU A 311 10.93 26.12 14.92
N ARG A 312 11.01 25.32 15.98
CA ARG A 312 10.12 25.43 17.14
C ARG A 312 10.50 26.59 18.07
N ILE A 313 11.77 26.94 18.17
CA ILE A 313 12.27 28.01 19.06
C ILE A 313 12.13 29.40 18.43
N SER A 314 12.15 29.49 17.09
CA SER A 314 12.13 30.76 16.35
C SER A 314 10.73 31.36 16.14
N ARG A 315 9.67 30.66 16.54
CA ARG A 315 8.28 31.17 16.62
C ARG A 315 8.02 31.75 18.01
#